data_AF-A0A435H924-F1
#
_entry.id   AF-A0A435H924-F1
#
_cell.length_a   1.000
_cell.length_b   1.000
_cell.length_c   1.000
_cell.angle_alpha   90.00
_cell.angle_beta   90.00
_cell.angle_gamma   90.00
#
_symmetry.space_group_name_H-M   'P 1'
#
loop_
_entity.id
_entity.type
_entity.pdbx_description
1 polymer ?
#
loop_
_entity_poly.entity_id
_entity_poly.type
_entity_poly.pdbx_seq_one_letter_code
_entity_poly.pdbx_strand_id
1 'polypeptide(L)'
;MYRYDEFDHDFVQARVAEFSDQVQRRLAGEITEDQFRPLRLMNGVYLQLHAYMLRIAVPYGTLNGKQLRMLGHIARKYDKGYGHFTTRQNIQFNWPALSDIPAILADLASVEMHAIQTSGNCIRNVTADHFAGAAADEVADPRPYAEILRQWSSVHPEFSFLPRKFKIAVTGAERDRAAIQTHDIGLHLRKNAAGELGFAVYIGGGQGRTPMVARKIRDFLPEADLLSYCTAILRVYNLYGRRDNKYKARIKILVHETGVEEITRQIEAEWQELKDAQLKLPEADI
;
A
#
# COMPACT_ATOMS: atom_id res chain seq x y z
N MET A 1 -8.01 -12.04 -11.54
CA MET A 1 -7.06 -12.01 -10.40
C MET A 1 -5.68 -12.07 -11.00
N TYR A 2 -4.76 -11.22 -10.52
CA TYR A 2 -3.38 -11.28 -10.96
C TYR A 2 -2.78 -12.65 -10.62
N ARG A 3 -2.01 -13.23 -11.54
CA ARG A 3 -1.32 -14.50 -11.38
C ARG A 3 0.17 -14.21 -11.34
N TYR A 4 0.86 -14.76 -10.35
CA TYR A 4 2.28 -14.51 -10.19
C TYR A 4 3.06 -15.13 -11.35
N ASP A 5 4.07 -14.40 -11.82
CA ASP A 5 5.10 -14.96 -12.68
C ASP A 5 6.26 -15.53 -11.85
N GLU A 6 7.27 -16.07 -12.53
CA GLU A 6 8.45 -16.63 -11.89
C GLU A 6 9.20 -15.59 -11.06
N PHE A 7 9.26 -14.33 -11.54
CA PHE A 7 9.88 -13.23 -10.82
C PHE A 7 9.14 -12.90 -9.51
N ASP A 8 7.81 -12.82 -9.54
CA ASP A 8 6.98 -12.59 -8.36
C ASP A 8 7.16 -13.72 -7.32
N HIS A 9 7.21 -14.97 -7.78
CA HIS A 9 7.44 -16.13 -6.93
C HIS A 9 8.81 -16.07 -6.26
N ASP A 10 9.87 -15.89 -7.03
CA ASP A 10 11.23 -15.81 -6.53
C ASP A 10 11.42 -14.61 -5.59
N PHE A 11 10.83 -13.48 -5.93
CA PHE A 11 10.82 -12.28 -5.10
C PHE A 11 10.20 -12.55 -3.73
N VAL A 12 9.00 -13.16 -3.68
CA VAL A 12 8.35 -13.49 -2.41
C VAL A 12 9.17 -14.52 -1.63
N GLN A 13 9.71 -15.56 -2.27
CA GLN A 13 10.54 -16.56 -1.59
C GLN A 13 11.82 -15.95 -1.00
N ALA A 14 12.50 -15.08 -1.74
CA ALA A 14 13.67 -14.35 -1.25
C ALA A 14 13.32 -13.49 -0.02
N ARG A 15 12.15 -12.81 -0.05
CA ARG A 15 11.65 -12.03 1.10
C ARG A 15 11.32 -12.91 2.31
N VAL A 16 10.80 -14.12 2.10
CA VAL A 16 10.57 -15.09 3.18
C VAL A 16 11.90 -15.53 3.79
N ALA A 17 12.89 -15.89 2.96
CA ALA A 17 14.21 -16.32 3.42
C ALA A 17 14.92 -15.20 4.23
N GLU A 18 14.90 -13.97 3.72
CA GLU A 18 15.47 -12.81 4.40
C GLU A 18 14.81 -12.57 5.76
N PHE A 19 13.47 -12.57 5.83
CA PHE A 19 12.80 -12.34 7.11
C PHE A 19 12.99 -13.52 8.08
N SER A 20 13.15 -14.74 7.56
CA SER A 20 13.48 -15.92 8.37
C SER A 20 14.81 -15.76 9.08
N ASP A 21 15.86 -15.33 8.37
CA ASP A 21 17.15 -14.97 8.97
C ASP A 21 17.00 -13.89 10.05
N GLN A 22 16.29 -12.80 9.74
CA GLN A 22 16.06 -11.71 10.68
C GLN A 22 15.34 -12.16 11.97
N VAL A 23 14.38 -13.09 11.85
CA VAL A 23 13.71 -13.70 13.01
C VAL A 23 14.68 -14.57 13.81
N GLN A 24 15.51 -15.40 13.17
CA GLN A 24 16.50 -16.23 13.86
C GLN A 24 17.48 -15.38 14.66
N ARG A 25 18.04 -14.34 14.05
CA ARG A 25 18.95 -13.40 14.71
C ARG A 25 18.29 -12.69 15.89
N ARG A 26 17.00 -12.35 15.78
CA ARG A 26 16.23 -11.78 16.89
C ARG A 26 16.04 -12.76 18.04
N LEU A 27 15.78 -14.04 17.74
CA LEU A 27 15.60 -15.09 18.74
C LEU A 27 16.92 -15.48 19.42
N ALA A 28 18.03 -15.45 18.67
CA ALA A 28 19.39 -15.66 19.18
C ALA A 28 19.92 -14.48 20.01
N GLY A 29 19.25 -13.33 19.99
CA GLY A 29 19.66 -12.13 20.72
C GLY A 29 20.74 -11.30 20.02
N GLU A 30 21.06 -11.60 18.76
CA GLU A 30 22.06 -10.86 17.96
C GLU A 30 21.59 -9.46 17.55
N ILE A 31 20.27 -9.28 17.44
CA ILE A 31 19.65 -7.97 17.18
C ILE A 31 18.65 -7.63 18.28
N THR A 32 18.65 -6.37 18.69
CA THR A 32 17.74 -5.84 19.70
C THR A 32 16.32 -5.69 19.15
N GLU A 33 15.33 -5.53 20.03
CA GLU A 33 13.95 -5.24 19.58
C GLU A 33 13.87 -3.91 18.80
N ASP A 34 14.69 -2.91 19.13
CA ASP A 34 14.71 -1.64 18.41
C ASP A 34 15.25 -1.80 16.98
N GLN A 35 16.29 -2.61 16.79
CA GLN A 35 16.82 -2.96 15.46
C GLN A 35 15.85 -3.84 14.67
N PHE A 36 15.16 -4.77 15.34
CA PHE A 36 14.21 -5.68 14.70
C PHE A 36 12.87 -5.01 14.36
N ARG A 37 12.46 -4.00 15.12
CA ARG A 37 11.19 -3.28 14.95
C ARG A 37 10.93 -2.83 13.50
N PRO A 38 11.82 -2.12 12.80
CA PRO A 38 11.58 -1.73 11.41
C PRO A 38 11.43 -2.95 10.48
N LEU A 39 12.21 -4.01 10.69
CA LEU A 39 12.20 -5.24 9.88
C LEU A 39 10.87 -5.98 10.01
N ARG A 40 10.44 -6.26 11.24
CA ARG A 40 9.18 -6.97 11.49
C ARG A 40 7.96 -6.15 11.06
N LEU A 41 8.03 -4.81 11.19
CA LEU A 41 6.97 -3.92 10.72
C LEU A 41 6.90 -3.87 9.19
N MET A 42 7.96 -4.17 8.44
CA MET A 42 7.85 -4.30 6.99
C MET A 42 7.29 -5.65 6.54
N ASN A 43 7.27 -6.63 7.43
CA ASN A 43 6.71 -7.97 7.19
C ASN A 43 5.38 -8.20 7.92
N GLY A 44 4.70 -7.12 8.33
CA GLY A 44 3.35 -7.20 8.89
C GLY A 44 3.24 -7.63 10.34
N VAL A 45 4.36 -7.73 11.05
CA VAL A 45 4.45 -8.26 12.42
C VAL A 45 4.45 -7.12 13.44
N TYR A 46 3.35 -6.99 14.18
CA TYR A 46 3.20 -6.06 15.30
C TYR A 46 3.35 -6.77 16.63
N LEU A 47 4.07 -6.16 17.57
CA LEU A 47 4.12 -6.64 18.95
C LEU A 47 2.95 -5.98 19.69
N GLN A 48 2.02 -6.80 20.16
CA GLN A 48 0.96 -6.40 21.10
C GLN A 48 1.42 -6.72 22.53
N LEU A 49 0.60 -6.38 23.53
CA LEU A 49 0.96 -6.57 24.94
C LEU A 49 1.28 -8.04 25.30
N HIS A 50 0.59 -8.99 24.66
CA HIS A 50 0.67 -10.41 25.01
C HIS A 50 1.12 -11.33 23.86
N ALA A 51 1.16 -10.84 22.62
CA ALA A 51 1.42 -11.68 21.45
C ALA A 51 1.83 -10.84 20.23
N TYR A 52 2.23 -11.50 19.15
CA TYR A 52 2.41 -10.86 17.86
C TYR A 52 1.11 -10.89 17.05
N MET A 53 0.83 -9.78 16.37
CA MET A 53 -0.16 -9.75 15.30
C MET A 53 0.54 -9.77 13.95
N LEU A 54 0.14 -10.69 13.08
CA LEU A 54 0.58 -10.79 11.69
C LEU A 54 -0.55 -10.30 10.77
N ARG A 55 -0.27 -9.26 10.00
CA ARG A 55 -1.17 -8.76 8.94
C ARG A 55 -0.74 -9.31 7.59
N ILE A 56 -1.68 -9.97 6.92
CA ILE A 56 -1.48 -10.51 5.57
C ILE A 56 -2.03 -9.52 4.55
N ALA A 57 -1.32 -9.34 3.45
CA ALA A 57 -1.76 -8.51 2.33
C ALA A 57 -2.84 -9.25 1.54
N VAL A 58 -3.94 -8.56 1.26
CA VAL A 58 -4.97 -9.00 0.31
C VAL A 58 -5.11 -7.88 -0.70
N PRO A 59 -4.31 -7.90 -1.78
CA PRO A 59 -4.32 -6.88 -2.81
C PRO A 59 -5.74 -6.55 -3.27
N TYR A 60 -6.12 -5.26 -3.17
CA TYR A 60 -7.43 -4.73 -3.58
C TYR A 60 -8.64 -5.61 -3.15
N GLY A 61 -8.51 -6.29 -2.01
CA GLY A 61 -9.56 -7.09 -1.40
C GLY A 61 -9.99 -8.34 -2.16
N THR A 62 -9.19 -8.82 -3.13
CA THR A 62 -9.56 -9.99 -3.94
C THR A 62 -8.88 -11.26 -3.43
N LEU A 63 -9.66 -12.34 -3.25
CA LEU A 63 -9.19 -13.67 -2.85
C LEU A 63 -9.83 -14.76 -3.70
N ASN A 64 -9.10 -15.85 -3.91
CA ASN A 64 -9.66 -17.09 -4.48
C ASN A 64 -9.87 -18.16 -3.40
N GLY A 65 -10.51 -19.27 -3.80
CA GLY A 65 -10.81 -20.37 -2.87
C GLY A 65 -9.57 -21.05 -2.26
N LYS A 66 -8.45 -21.13 -3.01
CA LYS A 66 -7.20 -21.73 -2.49
C LYS A 66 -6.60 -20.84 -1.41
N GLN A 67 -6.51 -19.54 -1.66
CA GLN A 67 -6.03 -18.53 -0.71
C GLN A 67 -6.89 -18.50 0.56
N LEU A 68 -8.23 -18.53 0.43
CA LEU A 68 -9.12 -18.57 1.59
C LEU A 68 -8.94 -19.84 2.44
N ARG A 69 -8.74 -21.00 1.80
CA ARG A 69 -8.42 -22.25 2.52
C ARG A 69 -7.08 -22.17 3.25
N MET A 70 -6.06 -21.55 2.64
CA MET A 70 -4.77 -21.32 3.29
C MET A 70 -4.89 -20.41 4.51
N LEU A 71 -5.64 -19.31 4.40
CA LEU A 71 -5.94 -18.45 5.57
C LEU A 71 -6.61 -19.25 6.69
N GLY A 72 -7.55 -20.15 6.35
CA GLY A 72 -8.15 -21.06 7.32
C GLY A 72 -7.16 -22.06 7.93
N HIS A 73 -6.19 -22.57 7.15
CA HIS A 73 -5.11 -23.41 7.66
C HIS A 73 -4.26 -22.65 8.69
N ILE A 74 -3.84 -21.43 8.34
CA ILE A 74 -3.04 -20.58 9.22
C ILE A 74 -3.79 -20.28 10.53
N ALA A 75 -5.07 -19.93 10.43
CA ALA A 75 -5.92 -19.67 11.58
C ALA A 75 -5.94 -20.85 12.57
N ARG A 76 -6.06 -22.09 12.08
CA ARG A 76 -6.15 -23.29 12.93
C ARG A 76 -4.80 -23.77 13.44
N LYS A 77 -3.73 -23.61 12.67
CA LYS A 77 -2.40 -24.16 12.98
C LYS A 77 -1.55 -23.22 13.83
N TYR A 78 -1.60 -21.91 13.55
CA TYR A 78 -0.69 -20.92 14.12
C TYR A 78 -1.39 -19.82 14.93
N ASP A 79 -2.72 -19.83 14.97
CA ASP A 79 -3.53 -18.89 15.74
C ASP A 79 -4.59 -19.69 16.52
N LYS A 80 -5.69 -19.06 16.94
CA LYS A 80 -6.74 -19.62 17.79
C LYS A 80 -7.99 -20.06 17.02
N GLY A 81 -7.84 -20.37 15.73
CA GLY A 81 -8.93 -20.80 14.85
C GLY A 81 -9.74 -19.68 14.20
N TYR A 82 -9.33 -18.41 14.34
CA TYR A 82 -10.01 -17.26 13.74
C TYR A 82 -9.03 -16.21 13.21
N GLY A 83 -9.52 -15.34 12.33
CA GLY A 83 -8.81 -14.18 11.81
C GLY A 83 -9.76 -13.01 11.62
N HIS A 84 -9.24 -11.79 11.51
CA HIS A 84 -10.06 -10.59 11.38
C HIS A 84 -9.81 -9.89 10.06
N PHE A 85 -10.87 -9.74 9.26
CA PHE A 85 -10.84 -8.82 8.14
C PHE A 85 -10.73 -7.38 8.63
N THR A 86 -9.97 -6.60 7.89
CA THR A 86 -9.63 -5.23 8.24
C THR A 86 -10.44 -4.27 7.40
N THR A 87 -10.56 -3.03 7.86
CA THR A 87 -11.15 -1.92 7.08
C THR A 87 -10.32 -1.53 5.84
N ARG A 88 -9.21 -2.24 5.56
CA ARG A 88 -8.41 -2.12 4.34
C ARG A 88 -8.35 -3.41 3.54
N GLN A 89 -9.37 -4.24 3.67
CA GLN A 89 -9.56 -5.48 2.92
C GLN A 89 -8.50 -6.58 3.16
N ASN A 90 -7.50 -6.33 4.00
CA ASN A 90 -6.55 -7.34 4.51
C ASN A 90 -7.19 -8.25 5.57
N ILE A 91 -6.44 -9.25 6.02
CA ILE A 91 -6.74 -10.09 7.19
C ILE A 91 -5.60 -10.04 8.23
N GLN A 92 -5.94 -10.22 9.51
CA GLN A 92 -4.98 -10.25 10.63
C GLN A 92 -5.19 -11.45 11.55
N PHE A 93 -4.07 -12.04 11.98
CA PHE A 93 -3.94 -13.07 13.01
C PHE A 93 -3.22 -12.47 14.22
N ASN A 94 -3.69 -12.69 15.46
CA ASN A 94 -3.25 -11.96 16.65
C ASN A 94 -2.46 -12.80 17.66
N TRP A 95 -2.33 -14.10 17.43
CA TRP A 95 -1.68 -15.04 18.33
C TRP A 95 -0.48 -15.83 17.76
N PRO A 96 0.05 -15.59 16.54
CA PRO A 96 1.28 -16.28 16.12
C PRO A 96 2.44 -16.06 17.08
N ALA A 97 3.15 -17.15 17.39
CA ALA A 97 4.47 -17.05 18.01
C ALA A 97 5.47 -16.49 16.99
N LEU A 98 6.45 -15.69 17.43
CA LEU A 98 7.46 -15.11 16.53
C LEU A 98 8.23 -16.19 15.77
N SER A 99 8.53 -17.31 16.42
CA SER A 99 9.22 -18.48 15.85
C SER A 99 8.47 -19.11 14.69
N ASP A 100 7.14 -18.98 14.66
CA ASP A 100 6.30 -19.65 13.66
C ASP A 100 6.07 -18.78 12.43
N ILE A 101 6.31 -17.46 12.53
CA ILE A 101 6.06 -16.51 11.44
C ILE A 101 6.78 -16.88 10.14
N PRO A 102 8.06 -17.29 10.15
CA PRO A 102 8.73 -17.81 8.95
C PRO A 102 7.95 -18.92 8.22
N ALA A 103 7.42 -19.90 8.97
CA ALA A 103 6.63 -20.98 8.41
C ALA A 103 5.29 -20.49 7.87
N ILE A 104 4.62 -19.56 8.56
CA ILE A 104 3.39 -18.93 8.07
C ILE A 104 3.62 -18.23 6.74
N LEU A 105 4.73 -17.50 6.61
CA LEU A 105 5.06 -16.79 5.37
C LEU A 105 5.38 -17.75 4.22
N ALA A 106 6.03 -18.88 4.49
CA ALA A 106 6.25 -19.94 3.50
C ALA A 106 4.91 -20.58 3.04
N ASP A 107 4.02 -20.88 3.99
CA ASP A 107 2.67 -21.39 3.69
C ASP A 107 1.88 -20.40 2.83
N LEU A 108 1.95 -19.10 3.12
CA LEU A 108 1.33 -18.05 2.30
C LEU A 108 1.93 -17.96 0.89
N ALA A 109 3.25 -18.03 0.77
CA ALA A 109 3.94 -17.97 -0.51
C ALA A 109 3.52 -19.12 -1.45
N SER A 110 3.19 -20.30 -0.89
CA SER A 110 2.70 -21.46 -1.66
C SER A 110 1.37 -21.22 -2.40
N VAL A 111 0.64 -20.16 -2.04
CA VAL A 111 -0.64 -19.76 -2.65
C VAL A 111 -0.64 -18.31 -3.14
N GLU A 112 0.54 -17.77 -3.46
CA GLU A 112 0.70 -16.41 -4.01
C GLU A 112 0.19 -15.32 -3.04
N MET A 113 0.48 -15.47 -1.75
CA MET A 113 0.17 -14.49 -0.71
C MET A 113 1.41 -14.06 0.07
N HIS A 114 1.39 -12.85 0.63
CA HIS A 114 2.51 -12.30 1.39
C HIS A 114 2.06 -11.34 2.50
N ALA A 115 3.00 -10.91 3.35
CA ALA A 115 2.78 -9.90 4.40
C ALA A 115 3.61 -8.61 4.21
N ILE A 116 4.33 -8.51 3.07
CA ILE A 116 5.20 -7.39 2.70
C ILE A 116 4.44 -6.05 2.75
N GLN A 117 5.06 -5.04 3.36
CA GLN A 117 4.60 -3.64 3.43
C GLN A 117 3.16 -3.44 3.98
N THR A 118 2.65 -4.40 4.74
CA THR A 118 1.31 -4.27 5.35
C THR A 118 1.30 -3.32 6.57
N SER A 119 2.47 -2.84 6.97
CA SER A 119 2.76 -2.16 8.24
C SER A 119 3.86 -1.11 8.05
N GLY A 120 4.52 -0.62 9.12
CA GLY A 120 5.63 0.35 8.96
C GLY A 120 5.30 1.73 8.37
N ASN A 121 6.34 2.45 7.95
CA ASN A 121 6.30 3.78 7.33
C ASN A 121 6.49 3.70 5.81
N CYS A 122 5.62 2.94 5.16
CA CYS A 122 5.59 2.75 3.71
C CYS A 122 4.16 2.87 3.19
N ILE A 123 4.02 2.66 1.89
CA ILE A 123 2.73 2.48 1.21
C ILE A 123 2.09 1.19 1.72
N ARG A 124 0.80 1.24 2.03
CA ARG A 124 -0.02 0.12 2.50
C ARG A 124 -0.79 -0.48 1.34
N ASN A 125 -1.49 -1.59 1.62
CA ASN A 125 -2.42 -2.22 0.68
C ASN A 125 -3.27 -1.19 -0.08
N VAL A 126 -3.23 -1.27 -1.41
CA VAL A 126 -4.10 -0.53 -2.31
C VAL A 126 -5.47 -1.20 -2.24
N THR A 127 -6.50 -0.42 -1.95
CA THR A 127 -7.88 -0.93 -1.78
C THR A 127 -8.75 -0.51 -2.95
N ALA A 128 -9.69 -1.36 -3.34
CA ALA A 128 -10.63 -1.09 -4.43
C ALA A 128 -12.08 -1.29 -3.97
N ASP A 129 -13.05 -0.94 -4.81
CA ASP A 129 -14.45 -1.30 -4.58
C ASP A 129 -14.60 -2.83 -4.48
N HIS A 130 -15.35 -3.31 -3.49
CA HIS A 130 -15.60 -4.75 -3.30
C HIS A 130 -16.55 -5.33 -4.35
N PHE A 131 -17.26 -4.47 -5.10
CA PHE A 131 -18.05 -4.86 -6.27
C PHE A 131 -17.35 -4.57 -7.61
N ALA A 132 -16.06 -4.21 -7.60
CA ALA A 132 -15.29 -3.91 -8.82
C ALA A 132 -15.38 -5.02 -9.87
N GLY A 133 -15.70 -4.64 -11.11
CA GLY A 133 -15.93 -5.51 -12.26
C GLY A 133 -17.34 -6.13 -12.32
N ALA A 134 -18.21 -5.84 -11.35
CA ALA A 134 -19.61 -6.27 -11.32
C ALA A 134 -20.58 -5.13 -10.96
N ALA A 135 -20.07 -3.92 -10.74
CA ALA A 135 -20.86 -2.79 -10.28
C ALA A 135 -21.52 -2.09 -11.48
N ALA A 136 -22.85 -2.02 -11.49
CA ALA A 136 -23.59 -1.39 -12.60
C ALA A 136 -23.28 0.11 -12.78
N ASP A 137 -22.84 0.77 -11.72
CA ASP A 137 -22.48 2.20 -11.70
C ASP A 137 -20.98 2.45 -11.93
N GLU A 138 -20.19 1.44 -12.29
CA GLU A 138 -18.77 1.61 -12.56
C GLU A 138 -18.46 2.04 -13.99
N VAL A 139 -17.63 3.07 -14.11
CA VAL A 139 -17.16 3.59 -15.40
C VAL A 139 -16.20 2.60 -16.07
N ALA A 140 -15.36 1.94 -15.26
CA ALA A 140 -14.43 0.89 -15.64
C ALA A 140 -14.00 0.13 -14.36
N ASP A 141 -13.53 -1.12 -14.53
CA ASP A 141 -13.00 -1.92 -13.43
C ASP A 141 -11.72 -1.26 -12.85
N PRO A 142 -11.70 -0.90 -11.54
CA PRO A 142 -10.53 -0.27 -10.92
C PRO A 142 -9.38 -1.23 -10.58
N ARG A 143 -9.61 -2.55 -10.61
CA ARG A 143 -8.62 -3.54 -10.15
C ARG A 143 -7.32 -3.57 -10.95
N PRO A 144 -7.31 -3.40 -12.29
CA PRO A 144 -6.07 -3.30 -13.06
C PRO A 144 -5.16 -2.17 -12.56
N TYR A 145 -5.69 -0.98 -12.30
CA TYR A 145 -4.88 0.13 -11.78
C TYR A 145 -4.45 -0.08 -10.33
N ALA A 146 -5.30 -0.73 -9.52
CA ALA A 146 -4.91 -1.10 -8.16
C ALA A 146 -3.74 -2.11 -8.15
N GLU A 147 -3.71 -3.06 -9.09
CA GLU A 147 -2.58 -3.98 -9.29
C GLU A 147 -1.33 -3.25 -9.77
N ILE A 148 -1.43 -2.36 -10.76
CA ILE A 148 -0.31 -1.54 -11.24
C ILE A 148 0.29 -0.73 -10.09
N LEU A 149 -0.56 -0.07 -9.29
CA LEU A 149 -0.12 0.69 -8.11
C LEU A 149 0.50 -0.20 -7.03
N ARG A 150 0.01 -1.43 -6.85
CA ARG A 150 0.62 -2.41 -5.94
C ARG A 150 2.02 -2.78 -6.40
N GLN A 151 2.19 -3.12 -7.69
CA GLN A 151 3.49 -3.49 -8.26
C GLN A 151 4.48 -2.32 -8.15
N TRP A 152 4.08 -1.14 -8.61
CA TRP A 152 4.90 0.08 -8.54
C TRP A 152 5.34 0.43 -7.11
N SER A 153 4.46 0.25 -6.12
CA SER A 153 4.78 0.60 -4.73
C SER A 153 5.56 -0.47 -3.97
N SER A 154 5.59 -1.71 -4.47
CA SER A 154 6.19 -2.86 -3.77
C SER A 154 7.71 -2.71 -3.68
N VAL A 155 8.23 -2.54 -2.46
CA VAL A 155 9.67 -2.36 -2.16
C VAL A 155 10.33 -1.24 -3.00
N HIS A 156 9.55 -0.21 -3.37
CA HIS A 156 10.07 0.93 -4.11
C HIS A 156 11.17 1.63 -3.27
N PRO A 157 12.42 1.77 -3.77
CA PRO A 157 13.54 2.29 -2.98
C PRO A 157 13.26 3.68 -2.39
N GLU A 158 12.63 4.54 -3.19
CA GLU A 158 12.30 5.91 -2.80
C GLU A 158 11.19 5.98 -1.71
N PHE A 159 10.30 4.98 -1.64
CA PHE A 159 9.09 5.03 -0.81
C PHE A 159 9.08 4.01 0.33
N SER A 160 10.23 3.39 0.60
CA SER A 160 10.40 2.44 1.71
C SER A 160 10.56 3.13 3.08
N PHE A 161 10.79 4.45 3.10
CA PHE A 161 10.97 5.26 4.33
C PHE A 161 10.22 6.58 4.31
N LEU A 162 8.90 6.51 4.12
CA LEU A 162 8.03 7.68 4.16
C LEU A 162 7.99 8.30 5.57
N PRO A 163 7.61 9.58 5.70
CA PRO A 163 7.41 10.20 7.02
C PRO A 163 6.46 9.39 7.92
N ARG A 164 5.41 8.80 7.33
CA ARG A 164 4.45 7.91 8.01
C ARG A 164 3.73 7.01 7.01
N LYS A 165 2.90 6.08 7.52
CA LYS A 165 2.03 5.19 6.72
C LYS A 165 1.26 5.94 5.63
N PHE A 166 1.22 5.35 4.44
CA PHE A 166 0.58 5.94 3.26
C PHE A 166 -0.43 4.97 2.63
N LYS A 167 -1.61 5.44 2.26
CA LYS A 167 -2.75 4.63 1.85
C LYS A 167 -3.28 5.10 0.52
N ILE A 168 -3.51 4.16 -0.39
CA ILE A 168 -4.10 4.44 -1.71
C ILE A 168 -5.41 3.66 -1.83
N ALA A 169 -6.42 4.28 -2.44
CA ALA A 169 -7.65 3.61 -2.85
C ALA A 169 -8.08 4.04 -4.25
N VAL A 170 -8.73 3.12 -4.95
CA VAL A 170 -9.24 3.32 -6.31
C VAL A 170 -10.72 2.91 -6.36
N THR A 171 -11.56 3.71 -7.02
CA THR A 171 -12.96 3.33 -7.31
C THR A 171 -13.29 3.62 -8.76
N GLY A 172 -14.02 2.68 -9.38
CA GLY A 172 -14.63 2.82 -10.69
C GLY A 172 -16.05 3.39 -10.64
N ALA A 173 -16.70 3.23 -9.50
CA ALA A 173 -18.12 3.45 -9.29
C ALA A 173 -18.46 4.88 -8.89
N GLU A 174 -19.55 5.42 -9.44
CA GLU A 174 -20.09 6.72 -9.05
C GLU A 174 -20.28 6.83 -7.54
N ARG A 175 -20.86 5.80 -6.91
CA ARG A 175 -20.93 5.68 -5.46
C ARG A 175 -19.58 5.20 -4.91
N ASP A 176 -18.92 6.04 -4.12
CA ASP A 176 -17.65 5.71 -3.47
C ASP A 176 -17.82 4.65 -2.36
N ARG A 177 -17.77 3.38 -2.74
CA ARG A 177 -17.75 2.22 -1.82
C ARG A 177 -16.35 1.86 -1.33
N ALA A 178 -15.30 2.38 -2.00
CA ALA A 178 -13.90 2.21 -1.58
C ALA A 178 -13.47 3.22 -0.49
N ALA A 179 -14.31 4.22 -0.21
CA ALA A 179 -14.06 5.33 0.71
C ALA A 179 -12.75 6.07 0.37
N ILE A 180 -12.54 6.40 -0.91
CA ILE A 180 -11.30 6.97 -1.44
C ILE A 180 -10.91 8.27 -0.73
N GLN A 181 -11.88 9.07 -0.28
CA GLN A 181 -11.58 10.33 0.40
C GLN A 181 -11.06 10.16 1.83
N THR A 182 -10.99 8.93 2.34
CA THR A 182 -10.38 8.61 3.64
C THR A 182 -8.94 8.10 3.52
N HIS A 183 -8.38 8.14 2.30
CA HIS A 183 -7.06 7.66 1.96
C HIS A 183 -6.07 8.82 1.76
N ASP A 184 -4.78 8.50 1.83
CA ASP A 184 -3.72 9.48 1.60
C ASP A 184 -3.73 9.93 0.13
N ILE A 185 -3.98 8.98 -0.81
CA ILE A 185 -4.41 9.22 -2.19
C ILE A 185 -5.73 8.48 -2.43
N GLY A 186 -6.71 9.17 -3.00
CA GLY A 186 -7.95 8.61 -3.53
C GLY A 186 -8.03 8.83 -5.04
N LEU A 187 -8.29 7.76 -5.79
CA LEU A 187 -8.39 7.79 -7.25
C LEU A 187 -9.80 7.38 -7.66
N HIS A 188 -10.45 8.24 -8.44
CA HIS A 188 -11.78 7.97 -8.97
C HIS A 188 -11.71 7.91 -10.49
N LEU A 189 -11.94 6.73 -11.08
CA LEU A 189 -12.01 6.60 -12.53
C LEU A 189 -13.12 7.46 -13.11
N ARG A 190 -12.80 8.13 -14.21
CA ARG A 190 -13.68 9.04 -14.95
C ARG A 190 -13.46 8.87 -16.44
N LYS A 191 -14.48 9.18 -17.22
CA LYS A 191 -14.34 9.47 -18.65
C LYS A 191 -14.43 10.97 -18.86
N ASN A 192 -13.57 11.52 -19.70
CA ASN A 192 -13.72 12.91 -20.14
C ASN A 192 -14.79 13.03 -21.24
N ALA A 193 -14.99 14.24 -21.78
CA ALA A 193 -15.96 14.50 -22.83
C ALA A 193 -15.66 13.75 -24.15
N ALA A 194 -14.41 13.38 -24.40
CA ALA A 194 -13.99 12.57 -25.56
C ALA A 194 -14.15 11.05 -25.32
N GLY A 195 -14.56 10.64 -24.11
CA GLY A 195 -14.73 9.23 -23.73
C GLY A 195 -13.45 8.55 -23.25
N GLU A 196 -12.34 9.28 -23.13
CA GLU A 196 -11.06 8.77 -22.67
C GLU A 196 -11.09 8.55 -21.16
N LEU A 197 -10.46 7.46 -20.71
CA LEU A 197 -10.38 7.11 -19.30
C LEU A 197 -9.27 7.92 -18.60
N GLY A 198 -9.47 8.15 -17.32
CA GLY A 198 -8.56 8.89 -16.46
C GLY A 198 -9.06 8.93 -15.02
N PHE A 199 -8.48 9.80 -14.20
CA PHE A 199 -8.75 9.85 -12.77
C PHE A 199 -9.06 11.27 -12.28
N ALA A 200 -10.12 11.41 -11.47
CA ALA A 200 -10.14 12.50 -10.49
C ALA A 200 -9.25 12.10 -9.30
N VAL A 201 -8.37 13.00 -8.88
CA VAL A 201 -7.35 12.73 -7.86
C VAL A 201 -7.64 13.51 -6.59
N TYR A 202 -7.63 12.80 -5.47
CA TYR A 202 -7.85 13.33 -4.13
C TYR A 202 -6.63 13.03 -3.24
N ILE A 203 -6.24 13.96 -2.37
CA ILE A 203 -5.15 13.74 -1.41
C ILE A 203 -5.50 14.20 0.01
N GLY A 204 -4.79 13.65 1.00
CA GLY A 204 -4.84 14.17 2.37
C GLY A 204 -6.03 13.67 3.21
N GLY A 205 -6.57 12.50 2.92
CA GLY A 205 -7.59 11.86 3.75
C GLY A 205 -7.02 11.07 4.92
N GLY A 206 -7.84 10.83 5.95
CA GLY A 206 -7.51 9.81 6.94
C GLY A 206 -8.27 9.89 8.26
N GLN A 207 -8.83 8.76 8.68
CA GLN A 207 -9.66 8.57 9.90
C GLN A 207 -8.83 8.36 11.19
N GLY A 208 -7.63 8.95 11.28
CA GLY A 208 -6.81 8.87 12.49
C GLY A 208 -7.33 9.79 13.61
N ARG A 209 -6.50 10.06 14.62
CA ARG A 209 -6.82 10.96 15.76
C ARG A 209 -7.51 12.28 15.35
N THR A 210 -7.03 12.90 14.27
CA THR A 210 -7.66 14.08 13.66
C THR A 210 -8.28 13.67 12.33
N PRO A 211 -9.56 13.28 12.26
CA PRO A 211 -10.17 12.82 11.00
C PRO A 211 -10.23 13.94 9.97
N MET A 212 -9.84 13.65 8.72
CA MET A 212 -9.85 14.62 7.62
C MET A 212 -10.31 13.92 6.34
N VAL A 213 -11.09 14.65 5.53
CA VAL A 213 -11.55 14.21 4.20
C VAL A 213 -10.55 14.73 3.17
N ALA A 214 -10.16 13.87 2.24
CA ALA A 214 -9.24 14.20 1.17
C ALA A 214 -9.80 15.32 0.28
N ARG A 215 -8.91 16.17 -0.21
CA ARG A 215 -9.21 17.30 -1.09
C ARG A 215 -8.93 16.90 -2.53
N LYS A 216 -9.87 17.21 -3.43
CA LYS A 216 -9.68 17.02 -4.87
C LYS A 216 -8.63 18.02 -5.36
N ILE A 217 -7.59 17.54 -6.02
CA ILE A 217 -6.50 18.38 -6.55
C ILE A 217 -6.42 18.34 -8.08
N ARG A 218 -7.08 17.35 -8.70
CA ARG A 218 -7.20 17.25 -10.16
C ARG A 218 -8.55 16.64 -10.53
N ASP A 219 -9.22 17.25 -11.50
CA ASP A 219 -10.50 16.76 -12.04
C ASP A 219 -10.33 15.58 -12.99
N PHE A 220 -9.26 15.60 -13.79
CA PHE A 220 -8.96 14.55 -14.75
C PHE A 220 -7.44 14.40 -14.97
N LEU A 221 -6.92 13.23 -14.64
CA LEU A 221 -5.56 12.77 -14.91
C LEU A 221 -5.63 11.66 -15.97
N PRO A 222 -4.97 11.80 -17.14
CA PRO A 222 -4.90 10.70 -18.11
C PRO A 222 -4.32 9.43 -17.49
N GLU A 223 -4.76 8.25 -17.94
CA GLU A 223 -4.30 6.98 -17.38
C GLU A 223 -2.80 6.79 -17.45
N ALA A 224 -2.19 7.23 -18.56
CA ALA A 224 -0.75 7.13 -18.80
C ALA A 224 0.08 7.84 -17.71
N ASP A 225 -0.49 8.87 -17.08
CA ASP A 225 0.19 9.70 -16.10
C ASP A 225 -0.01 9.21 -14.66
N LEU A 226 -0.72 8.11 -14.44
CA LEU A 226 -1.08 7.61 -13.10
C LEU A 226 0.15 7.46 -12.19
N LEU A 227 1.19 6.79 -12.68
CA LEU A 227 2.38 6.49 -11.89
C LEU A 227 3.26 7.71 -11.66
N SER A 228 3.46 8.55 -12.69
CA SER A 228 4.25 9.78 -12.58
C SER A 228 3.58 10.77 -11.61
N TYR A 229 2.26 10.89 -11.64
CA TYR A 229 1.52 11.76 -10.73
C TYR A 229 1.53 11.23 -9.28
N CYS A 230 1.35 9.93 -9.07
CA CYS A 230 1.48 9.33 -7.74
C CYS A 230 2.89 9.48 -7.17
N THR A 231 3.92 9.37 -8.02
CA THR A 231 5.32 9.64 -7.68
C THR A 231 5.51 11.08 -7.23
N ALA A 232 4.98 12.06 -7.98
CA ALA A 232 5.05 13.48 -7.61
C ALA A 232 4.42 13.76 -6.23
N ILE A 233 3.22 13.22 -5.98
CA ILE A 233 2.54 13.35 -4.67
C ILE A 233 3.41 12.78 -3.55
N LEU A 234 3.98 11.59 -3.75
CA LEU A 234 4.83 10.96 -2.75
C LEU A 234 6.13 11.73 -2.51
N ARG A 235 6.76 12.28 -3.56
CA ARG A 235 7.98 13.09 -3.44
C ARG A 235 7.76 14.35 -2.65
N VAL A 236 6.72 15.11 -2.97
CA VAL A 236 6.31 16.30 -2.21
C VAL A 236 6.05 15.92 -0.74
N TYR A 237 5.35 14.81 -0.49
CA TYR A 237 5.15 14.32 0.87
C TYR A 237 6.46 13.89 1.55
N ASN A 238 7.37 13.25 0.83
CA ASN A 238 8.63 12.76 1.38
C ASN A 238 9.56 13.93 1.76
N LEU A 239 9.57 14.98 0.93
CA LEU A 239 10.38 16.19 1.10
C LEU A 239 9.87 17.06 2.25
N TYR A 240 8.57 17.39 2.26
CA TYR A 240 8.00 18.34 3.21
C TYR A 240 7.32 17.70 4.42
N GLY A 241 7.12 16.38 4.41
CA GLY A 241 6.47 15.67 5.49
C GLY A 241 7.31 15.65 6.78
N ARG A 242 6.68 16.05 7.88
CA ARG A 242 7.27 16.06 9.22
C ARG A 242 7.73 14.66 9.67
N ARG A 243 8.90 14.60 10.31
CA ARG A 243 9.45 13.39 10.96
C ARG A 243 9.73 13.56 12.45
N ASP A 244 9.64 14.79 12.95
CA ASP A 244 9.87 15.17 14.35
C ASP A 244 8.72 14.72 15.27
N ASN A 245 7.47 14.76 14.78
CA ASN A 245 6.29 14.39 15.55
C ASN A 245 5.41 13.38 14.78
N LYS A 246 5.42 12.13 15.24
CA LYS A 246 4.65 11.03 14.61
C LYS A 246 3.13 11.27 14.52
N TYR A 247 2.58 12.15 15.37
CA TYR A 247 1.15 12.50 15.36
C TYR A 247 0.82 13.57 14.30
N LYS A 248 1.82 14.31 13.84
CA LYS A 248 1.72 15.33 12.78
C LYS A 248 2.34 14.90 11.44
N ALA A 249 2.94 13.71 11.37
CA ALA A 249 3.71 13.22 10.23
C ALA A 249 2.90 12.70 9.02
N ARG A 250 1.55 12.79 9.00
CA ARG A 250 0.73 12.25 7.89
C ARG A 250 0.48 13.32 6.82
N ILE A 251 0.38 12.92 5.54
CA ILE A 251 0.11 13.85 4.43
C ILE A 251 -1.13 14.73 4.65
N LYS A 252 -2.18 14.22 5.31
CA LYS A 252 -3.35 15.04 5.65
C LYS A 252 -3.02 16.29 6.48
N ILE A 253 -1.99 16.22 7.32
CA ILE A 253 -1.53 17.34 8.12
C ILE A 253 -0.74 18.31 7.24
N LEU A 254 0.13 17.78 6.37
CA LEU A 254 0.84 18.59 5.38
C LEU A 254 -0.14 19.35 4.47
N VAL A 255 -1.12 18.68 3.87
CA VAL A 255 -2.15 19.29 3.03
C VAL A 255 -2.93 20.37 3.80
N HIS A 256 -3.21 20.16 5.08
CA HIS A 256 -3.92 21.13 5.90
C HIS A 256 -3.07 22.35 6.27
N GLU A 257 -1.81 22.14 6.66
CA GLU A 257 -0.89 23.21 7.08
C GLU A 257 -0.40 24.04 5.87
N THR A 258 -0.19 23.40 4.71
CA THR A 258 0.26 24.06 3.48
C THR A 258 -0.89 24.77 2.74
N GLY A 259 -2.11 24.24 2.83
CA GLY A 259 -3.24 24.68 2.02
C GLY A 259 -3.31 23.92 0.69
N VAL A 260 -4.53 23.74 0.16
CA VAL A 260 -4.81 22.87 -1.00
C VAL A 260 -4.22 23.45 -2.28
N GLU A 261 -4.31 24.77 -2.44
CA GLU A 261 -3.83 25.48 -3.62
C GLU A 261 -2.32 25.35 -3.74
N GLU A 262 -1.59 25.63 -2.65
CA GLU A 262 -0.14 25.60 -2.64
C GLU A 262 0.42 24.17 -2.74
N ILE A 263 -0.16 23.20 -2.02
CA ILE A 263 0.29 21.81 -2.15
C ILE A 263 0.03 21.27 -3.56
N THR A 264 -1.08 21.66 -4.20
CA THR A 264 -1.37 21.29 -5.59
C THR A 264 -0.33 21.90 -6.51
N ARG A 265 0.00 23.19 -6.36
CA ARG A 265 1.05 23.86 -7.15
C ARG A 265 2.40 23.14 -7.05
N GLN A 266 2.79 22.70 -5.84
CA GLN A 266 4.05 21.95 -5.63
C GLN A 266 4.02 20.58 -6.30
N ILE A 267 2.89 19.86 -6.23
CA ILE A 267 2.70 18.56 -6.89
C ILE A 267 2.73 18.73 -8.42
N GLU A 268 2.07 19.75 -8.97
CA GLU A 268 2.13 20.03 -10.40
C GLU A 268 3.55 20.31 -10.86
N ALA A 269 4.30 21.14 -10.11
CA ALA A 269 5.68 21.46 -10.45
C ALA A 269 6.56 20.20 -10.47
N GLU A 270 6.51 19.36 -9.44
CA GLU A 270 7.24 18.08 -9.41
C GLU A 270 6.79 17.15 -10.55
N TRP A 271 5.50 17.10 -10.87
CA TRP A 271 4.99 16.26 -11.95
C TRP A 271 5.44 16.73 -13.34
N GLN A 272 5.56 18.04 -13.58
CA GLN A 272 6.08 18.55 -14.86
C GLN A 272 7.52 18.09 -15.13
N GLU A 273 8.36 18.02 -14.09
CA GLU A 273 9.72 17.49 -14.21
C GLU A 273 9.75 15.98 -14.47
N LEU A 274 8.74 15.26 -13.99
CA LEU A 274 8.66 13.79 -14.08
C LEU A 274 8.00 13.26 -15.35
N LYS A 275 6.97 13.95 -15.87
CA LYS A 275 6.05 13.38 -16.87
C LYS A 275 6.74 12.96 -18.18
N ASP A 276 7.82 13.65 -18.55
CA ASP A 276 8.59 13.41 -19.79
C ASP A 276 9.98 12.83 -19.51
N ALA A 277 10.29 12.50 -18.24
CA ALA A 277 11.59 12.01 -17.82
C ALA A 277 11.85 10.58 -18.34
N GLN A 278 12.25 10.46 -19.59
CA GLN A 278 12.90 9.26 -20.11
C GLN A 278 14.35 9.26 -19.59
N LEU A 279 14.77 8.19 -18.89
CA LEU A 279 16.17 7.96 -18.53
C LEU A 279 16.99 7.83 -19.82
N LYS A 280 17.56 8.94 -20.31
CA LYS A 280 18.48 8.96 -21.45
C LYS A 280 19.90 9.18 -20.95
N LEU A 281 20.84 8.40 -21.46
CA LEU A 281 22.26 8.71 -21.32
C LEU A 281 22.51 10.07 -21.98
N PRO A 282 23.21 11.01 -21.30
CA PRO A 282 23.69 12.21 -21.95
C PRO A 282 24.49 11.82 -23.21
N GLU A 283 24.28 12.52 -24.32
CA GLU A 283 25.00 12.23 -25.57
C GLU A 283 26.52 12.40 -25.42
N ALA A 284 26.97 13.14 -24.40
CA ALA A 284 28.37 13.27 -24.02
C ALA A 284 28.97 12.04 -23.31
N ASP A 285 28.11 11.14 -22.81
CA ASP A 285 28.49 9.90 -22.13
C ASP A 285 28.37 8.66 -23.06
N ILE A 286 28.06 8.88 -24.34
CA ILE A 286 28.00 7.89 -25.43
C ILE A 286 29.13 8.20 -26.43
#